data_AF-A0A7C7ZDL8-F1
#
_entry.id   AF-A0A7C7ZDL8-F1
#
_cell.length_a   1.000
_cell.length_b   1.000
_cell.length_c   1.000
_cell.angle_alpha   90.00
_cell.angle_beta   90.00
_cell.angle_gamma   90.00
#
_symmetry.space_group_name_H-M   'P 1'
#
loop_
_entity.id
_entity.type
_entity.pdbx_description
1 polymer ?
#
loop_
_entity_poly.entity_id
_entity_poly.type
_entity_poly.pdbx_seq_one_letter_code
_entity_poly.pdbx_strand_id
1 'polypeptide(L)'
;MSGLVECVPNFSEGRDRKVIDAIAVAITSVEGAEVLDIDMGGETNRTVVTFVAPPDVVGDAAFAGVARAAELIDMRAHAGAHPRMGSTDVLPFVPVSGVSMDDCVAIAHTTGERIGSELGIPIWFYEEAARSPEFRNLARVRAGEYEGLVERLGGGAPDAGPAEFNARSGATAIGAREFLIAWNINLNTRDRAYANELAYELRERGRWKRSGSPDAFYYKGDIVHFADGEFPCGNCDFAGVDFDALAAHHAERHGGDLAAEYRARGLDPRALVGKPVYKDGRFTNLKGIGWEIPEYGCAQLSFNVTNFRTTPLHEVFDAACEEARKRGIRVTGSEIVGLVPWEVLRQAAVHYLRRMGKSPGLPVPDLAAAAIQSLGLRDVADFNPASKVLGMPKQEGELVNRVTYDFVDEVSRDSPAPGGGSVAALAGALGAALGTMVANLSATKGTQAVNYDALAGIAERGQALKDRLVAGVDDDTSAFDGVIAAMRMPKDSDEQRATRVAALEAGYRAATAVPLATVGQCRDALSVCGEMALLMDAGMASDVGSGALLAHAGARAAGYNVRINLKEIPDETFCTETSAALEALLGECDALAAAVETAVEATLR
;
A
#
# COMPACT_ATOMS: atom_id res chain seq x y z
N MET A 1 -7.72 18.31 -9.36
CA MET A 1 -6.68 17.91 -8.40
C MET A 1 -5.34 18.05 -9.11
N SER A 2 -4.40 18.81 -8.56
CA SER A 2 -3.01 18.76 -9.02
C SER A 2 -2.49 17.33 -8.85
N GLY A 3 -1.83 16.78 -9.86
CA GLY A 3 -1.25 15.45 -9.78
C GLY A 3 -0.19 15.37 -8.67
N LEU A 4 0.15 14.16 -8.22
CA LEU A 4 1.20 13.92 -7.23
C LEU A 4 2.17 12.85 -7.76
N VAL A 5 3.46 13.14 -7.64
CA VAL A 5 4.55 12.23 -7.99
C VAL A 5 5.38 11.97 -6.74
N GLU A 6 5.66 10.70 -6.47
CA GLU A 6 6.64 10.29 -5.46
C GLU A 6 8.02 10.23 -6.11
N CYS A 7 9.02 10.76 -5.41
CA CYS A 7 10.42 10.62 -5.79
C CYS A 7 11.20 9.99 -4.63
N VAL A 8 12.02 8.99 -4.95
CA VAL A 8 12.70 8.14 -3.95
C VAL A 8 14.22 8.12 -4.16
N PRO A 9 14.93 9.26 -4.03
CA PRO A 9 16.38 9.30 -4.17
C PRO A 9 17.11 8.40 -3.17
N ASN A 10 18.11 7.69 -3.67
CA ASN A 10 19.09 6.94 -2.89
C ASN A 10 20.40 7.74 -2.82
N PHE A 11 20.71 8.29 -1.64
CA PHE A 11 21.95 9.02 -1.38
C PHE A 11 23.01 8.11 -0.77
N SER A 12 24.25 8.23 -1.24
CA SER A 12 25.41 7.47 -0.73
C SER A 12 25.98 8.09 0.55
N GLU A 13 25.13 8.18 1.57
CA GLU A 13 25.47 8.58 2.94
C GLU A 13 24.44 7.92 3.86
N GLY A 14 24.87 7.23 4.90
CA GLY A 14 23.97 6.57 5.85
C GLY A 14 24.37 6.70 7.31
N ARG A 15 25.41 7.48 7.61
CA ARG A 15 26.05 7.60 8.93
C ARG A 15 25.97 9.02 9.47
N ASP A 16 26.14 10.04 8.63
CA ASP A 16 26.03 11.45 9.03
C ASP A 16 24.63 12.01 8.79
N ARG A 17 23.84 12.07 9.87
CA ARG A 17 22.48 12.63 9.85
C ARG A 17 22.45 14.09 9.39
N LYS A 18 23.48 14.88 9.66
CA LYS A 18 23.49 16.31 9.30
C LYS A 18 23.57 16.51 7.80
N VAL A 19 24.28 15.64 7.10
CA VAL A 19 24.36 15.64 5.63
C VAL A 19 22.97 15.36 5.05
N ILE A 20 22.30 14.33 5.56
CA ILE A 20 20.96 13.95 5.11
C ILE A 20 19.92 15.01 5.43
N ASP A 21 19.93 15.58 6.64
CA ASP A 21 19.01 16.66 7.01
C ASP A 21 19.21 17.88 6.10
N ALA A 22 20.46 18.21 5.74
CA ALA A 22 20.74 19.31 4.81
C ALA A 22 20.23 19.03 3.39
N ILE A 23 20.29 17.77 2.93
CA ILE A 23 19.72 17.35 1.64
C ILE A 23 18.19 17.42 1.69
N ALA A 24 17.56 16.94 2.78
CA ALA A 24 16.12 17.01 2.97
C ALA A 24 15.61 18.46 3.00
N VAL A 25 16.33 19.38 3.66
CA VAL A 25 16.04 20.82 3.64
C VAL A 25 16.15 21.40 2.23
N ALA A 26 17.11 20.95 1.41
CA ALA A 26 17.20 21.40 0.02
C ALA A 26 15.98 20.93 -0.80
N ILE A 27 15.52 19.70 -0.60
CA ILE A 27 14.31 19.16 -1.24
C ILE A 27 13.08 19.98 -0.84
N THR A 28 12.86 20.21 0.47
CA THR A 28 11.69 20.94 0.98
C THR A 28 11.78 22.46 0.81
N SER A 29 12.90 22.99 0.29
CA SER A 29 13.00 24.39 -0.10
C SER A 29 12.20 24.73 -1.36
N VAL A 30 11.82 23.71 -2.12
CA VAL A 30 10.92 23.85 -3.28
C VAL A 30 9.48 23.78 -2.78
N GLU A 31 8.72 24.85 -3.05
CA GLU A 31 7.32 24.94 -2.65
C GLU A 31 6.49 23.78 -3.25
N GLY A 32 5.73 23.10 -2.40
CA GLY A 32 4.94 21.92 -2.79
C GLY A 32 5.65 20.57 -2.62
N ALA A 33 6.94 20.54 -2.27
CA ALA A 33 7.65 19.31 -1.95
C ALA A 33 7.57 18.96 -0.45
N GLU A 34 7.19 17.72 -0.15
CA GLU A 34 7.06 17.20 1.22
C GLU A 34 7.86 15.90 1.37
N VAL A 35 8.83 15.88 2.29
CA VAL A 35 9.57 14.66 2.65
C VAL A 35 8.72 13.81 3.60
N LEU A 36 8.40 12.60 3.16
CA LEU A 36 7.55 11.64 3.87
C LEU A 36 8.37 10.69 4.77
N ASP A 37 9.54 10.27 4.32
CA ASP A 37 10.39 9.32 5.05
C ASP A 37 11.88 9.53 4.75
N ILE A 38 12.71 9.22 5.75
CA ILE A 38 14.17 9.22 5.66
C ILE A 38 14.67 7.94 6.32
N ASP A 39 15.08 6.99 5.49
CA ASP A 39 15.55 5.67 5.93
C ASP A 39 17.08 5.58 5.78
N MET A 40 17.79 5.73 6.89
CA MET A 40 19.25 5.73 6.93
C MET A 40 19.79 4.36 7.31
N GLY A 41 20.67 3.80 6.47
CA GLY A 41 21.41 2.58 6.79
C GLY A 41 22.91 2.84 7.01
N GLY A 42 23.39 2.67 8.23
CA GLY A 42 24.79 2.93 8.61
C GLY A 42 25.80 2.01 7.91
N GLU A 43 25.50 0.71 7.81
CA GLU A 43 26.36 -0.29 7.16
C GLU A 43 26.24 -0.29 5.63
N THR A 44 25.02 -0.11 5.11
CA THR A 44 24.82 0.14 3.66
C THR A 44 25.48 1.44 3.23
N ASN A 45 25.73 2.35 4.18
CA ASN A 45 26.16 3.72 3.99
C ASN A 45 25.34 4.42 2.90
N ARG A 46 24.02 4.25 3.02
CA ARG A 46 23.01 4.71 2.06
C ARG A 46 21.79 5.19 2.81
N THR A 47 21.21 6.29 2.35
CA THR A 47 19.92 6.79 2.80
C THR A 47 18.94 6.78 1.65
N VAL A 48 17.75 6.25 1.90
CA VAL A 48 16.59 6.37 1.02
C VAL A 48 15.75 7.52 1.54
N VAL A 49 15.60 8.59 0.76
CA VAL A 49 14.67 9.67 1.09
C VAL A 49 13.44 9.50 0.20
N THR A 50 12.26 9.53 0.80
CA THR A 50 10.99 9.49 0.07
C THR A 50 10.30 10.84 0.23
N PHE A 51 9.98 11.48 -0.89
CA PHE A 51 9.23 12.73 -0.89
C PHE A 51 8.18 12.74 -1.99
N VAL A 52 7.16 13.56 -1.83
CA VAL A 52 6.11 13.79 -2.83
C VAL A 52 6.08 15.25 -3.22
N ALA A 53 5.74 15.52 -4.48
CA ALA A 53 5.49 16.86 -4.95
C ALA A 53 4.57 16.84 -6.19
N PRO A 54 3.93 17.98 -6.54
CA PRO A 54 3.27 18.16 -7.82
C PRO A 54 4.21 17.91 -9.01
N PRO A 55 3.70 17.40 -10.16
CA PRO A 55 4.52 17.00 -11.31
C PRO A 55 5.32 18.15 -11.92
N ASP A 56 4.87 19.39 -11.78
CA ASP A 56 5.51 20.60 -12.26
C ASP A 56 6.74 21.03 -11.43
N VAL A 57 6.83 20.60 -10.16
CA VAL A 57 7.92 21.01 -9.24
C VAL A 57 8.75 19.84 -8.70
N VAL A 58 8.29 18.58 -8.85
CA VAL A 58 9.01 17.40 -8.32
C VAL A 58 10.43 17.26 -8.90
N GLY A 59 10.62 17.64 -10.17
CA GLY A 59 11.94 17.65 -10.81
C GLY A 59 12.88 18.70 -10.21
N ASP A 60 12.35 19.87 -9.83
CA ASP A 60 13.11 20.93 -9.17
C ASP A 60 13.54 20.52 -7.76
N ALA A 61 12.63 19.90 -7.00
CA ALA A 61 12.91 19.37 -5.66
C ALA A 61 13.97 18.26 -5.71
N ALA A 62 13.86 17.35 -6.68
CA ALA A 62 14.85 16.31 -6.94
C ALA A 62 16.22 16.92 -7.30
N PHE A 63 16.26 17.89 -8.21
CA PHE A 63 17.49 18.60 -8.59
C PHE A 63 18.16 19.26 -7.38
N ALA A 64 17.39 19.97 -6.54
CA ALA A 64 17.91 20.62 -5.33
C ALA A 64 18.55 19.61 -4.36
N GLY A 65 17.90 18.46 -4.15
CA GLY A 65 18.45 17.37 -3.34
C GLY A 65 19.75 16.79 -3.92
N VAL A 66 19.79 16.53 -5.24
CA VAL A 66 20.98 16.00 -5.92
C VAL A 66 22.14 17.00 -5.91
N ALA A 67 21.87 18.28 -6.17
CA ALA A 67 22.88 19.33 -6.10
C ALA A 67 23.50 19.41 -4.71
N ARG A 68 22.65 19.38 -3.67
CA ARG A 68 23.14 19.41 -2.29
C ARG A 68 23.92 18.15 -1.91
N ALA A 69 23.51 16.98 -2.40
CA ALA A 69 24.23 15.73 -2.20
C ALA A 69 25.61 15.75 -2.89
N ALA A 70 25.72 16.28 -4.11
CA ALA A 70 26.98 16.42 -4.83
C ALA A 70 27.97 17.38 -4.13
N GLU A 71 27.45 18.38 -3.41
CA GLU A 71 28.25 19.28 -2.59
C GLU A 71 28.75 18.61 -1.30
N LEU A 72 27.93 17.79 -0.64
CA LEU A 72 28.21 17.28 0.70
C LEU A 72 28.86 15.90 0.72
N ILE A 73 28.58 15.06 -0.27
CA ILE A 73 29.05 13.67 -0.34
C ILE A 73 30.22 13.57 -1.31
N ASP A 74 31.34 13.02 -0.84
CA ASP A 74 32.55 12.79 -1.64
C ASP A 74 32.74 11.28 -1.88
N MET A 75 32.40 10.82 -3.09
CA MET A 75 32.45 9.40 -3.44
C MET A 75 33.85 8.80 -3.37
N ARG A 76 34.91 9.61 -3.44
CA ARG A 76 36.30 9.13 -3.30
C ARG A 76 36.60 8.57 -1.91
N ALA A 77 35.83 9.00 -0.90
CA ALA A 77 35.93 8.54 0.48
C ALA A 77 34.78 7.60 0.87
N HIS A 78 33.83 7.33 -0.04
CA HIS A 78 32.65 6.53 0.26
C HIS A 78 32.95 5.02 0.13
N ALA A 79 32.55 4.29 1.17
CA ALA A 79 32.43 2.84 1.15
C ALA A 79 31.18 2.41 1.93
N GLY A 80 30.48 1.40 1.43
CA GLY A 80 29.27 0.85 2.04
C GLY A 80 28.98 -0.55 1.51
N ALA A 81 28.18 -1.33 2.25
CA ALA A 81 27.82 -2.69 1.85
C ALA A 81 26.85 -2.75 0.66
N HIS A 82 26.19 -1.64 0.33
CA HIS A 82 25.22 -1.58 -0.76
C HIS A 82 25.87 -1.09 -2.06
N PRO A 83 25.61 -1.73 -3.22
CA PRO A 83 26.12 -1.28 -4.51
C PRO A 83 25.71 0.15 -4.83
N ARG A 84 26.66 0.95 -5.32
CA ARG A 84 26.48 2.39 -5.56
C ARG A 84 27.39 2.89 -6.68
N MET A 85 26.96 3.91 -7.41
CA MET A 85 27.81 4.55 -8.43
C MET A 85 27.91 6.08 -8.31
N GLY A 86 27.19 6.73 -7.40
CA GLY A 86 27.30 8.17 -7.20
C GLY A 86 26.77 8.68 -5.86
N SER A 87 27.00 9.96 -5.58
CA SER A 87 26.54 10.67 -4.37
C SER A 87 25.01 10.60 -4.26
N THR A 88 24.33 10.74 -5.41
CA THR A 88 22.99 10.21 -5.62
C THR A 88 23.11 9.05 -6.58
N ASP A 89 22.84 7.85 -6.10
CA ASP A 89 23.02 6.63 -6.86
C ASP A 89 21.82 6.37 -7.80
N VAL A 90 20.59 6.48 -7.27
CA VAL A 90 19.36 6.27 -8.04
C VAL A 90 18.30 7.30 -7.67
N LEU A 91 17.58 7.82 -8.66
CA LEU A 91 16.53 8.83 -8.53
C LEU A 91 15.31 8.42 -9.38
N PRO A 92 14.36 7.64 -8.84
CA PRO A 92 13.14 7.27 -9.52
C PRO A 92 12.01 8.29 -9.27
N PHE A 93 11.15 8.44 -10.28
CA PHE A 93 9.83 9.07 -10.19
C PHE A 93 8.74 8.01 -10.30
N VAL A 94 7.73 8.09 -9.44
CA VAL A 94 6.65 7.10 -9.31
C VAL A 94 5.30 7.82 -9.37
N PRO A 95 4.38 7.42 -10.26
CA PRO A 95 3.05 8.02 -10.32
C PRO A 95 2.24 7.65 -9.07
N VAL A 96 1.66 8.64 -8.38
CA VAL A 96 0.82 8.41 -7.19
C VAL A 96 -0.65 8.66 -7.49
N SER A 97 -1.00 9.87 -7.93
CA SER A 97 -2.39 10.24 -8.19
C SER A 97 -2.46 11.31 -9.26
N GLY A 98 -3.36 11.15 -10.24
CA GLY A 98 -3.57 12.14 -11.30
C GLY A 98 -2.35 12.37 -12.21
N VAL A 99 -1.40 11.43 -12.24
CA VAL A 99 -0.18 11.46 -13.06
C VAL A 99 0.02 10.09 -13.70
N SER A 100 0.40 10.06 -14.97
CA SER A 100 0.69 8.83 -15.71
C SER A 100 2.16 8.42 -15.61
N MET A 101 2.47 7.18 -16.03
CA MET A 101 3.86 6.76 -16.16
C MET A 101 4.62 7.61 -17.20
N ASP A 102 3.96 7.99 -18.31
CA ASP A 102 4.56 8.81 -19.36
C ASP A 102 4.95 10.21 -18.85
N ASP A 103 4.14 10.79 -17.97
CA ASP A 103 4.47 12.06 -17.29
C ASP A 103 5.73 11.89 -16.41
N CYS A 104 5.82 10.78 -15.66
CA CYS A 104 7.00 10.47 -14.85
C CYS A 104 8.25 10.24 -15.71
N VAL A 105 8.11 9.62 -16.88
CA VAL A 105 9.21 9.47 -17.86
C VAL A 105 9.67 10.84 -18.36
N ALA A 106 8.74 11.74 -18.71
CA ALA A 106 9.07 13.09 -19.15
C ALA A 106 9.81 13.90 -18.06
N ILE A 107 9.33 13.80 -16.81
CA ILE A 107 9.98 14.41 -15.64
C ILE A 107 11.39 13.83 -15.44
N ALA A 108 11.54 12.50 -15.51
CA ALA A 108 12.82 11.82 -15.37
C ALA A 108 13.84 12.32 -16.41
N HIS A 109 13.44 12.42 -17.68
CA HIS A 109 14.30 12.87 -18.77
C HIS A 109 14.71 14.34 -18.58
N THR A 110 13.75 15.22 -18.33
CA THR A 110 14.00 16.66 -18.13
C THR A 110 14.92 16.90 -16.94
N THR A 111 14.65 16.23 -15.81
CA THR A 111 15.46 16.34 -14.59
C THR A 111 16.86 15.81 -14.81
N GLY A 112 17.01 14.67 -15.51
CA GLY A 112 18.31 14.09 -15.80
C GLY A 112 19.16 14.91 -16.76
N GLU A 113 18.56 15.50 -17.80
CA GLU A 113 19.25 16.42 -18.70
C GLU A 113 19.76 17.66 -17.97
N ARG A 114 18.97 18.19 -17.03
CA ARG A 114 19.35 19.31 -16.19
C ARG A 114 20.47 18.96 -15.21
N ILE A 115 20.36 17.85 -14.47
CA ILE A 115 21.42 17.36 -13.57
C ILE A 115 22.72 17.15 -14.35
N GLY A 116 22.64 16.51 -15.51
CA GLY A 116 23.82 16.21 -16.32
C GLY A 116 24.51 17.45 -16.85
N SER A 117 23.75 18.45 -17.30
CA SER A 117 24.30 19.69 -17.86
C SER A 117 24.77 20.70 -16.80
N GLU A 118 23.99 20.91 -15.73
CA GLU A 118 24.30 21.92 -14.71
C GLU A 118 25.28 21.43 -13.64
N LEU A 119 25.24 20.14 -13.28
CA LEU A 119 26.09 19.56 -12.23
C LEU A 119 27.27 18.75 -12.81
N GLY A 120 27.30 18.51 -14.12
CA GLY A 120 28.36 17.73 -14.76
C GLY A 120 28.41 16.28 -14.27
N ILE A 121 27.25 15.68 -14.00
CA ILE A 121 27.12 14.29 -13.53
C ILE A 121 26.64 13.42 -14.69
N PRO A 122 27.35 12.34 -15.06
CA PRO A 122 26.87 11.38 -16.07
C PRO A 122 25.56 10.70 -15.62
N ILE A 123 24.57 10.65 -16.51
CA ILE A 123 23.24 10.09 -16.26
C ILE A 123 22.95 8.89 -17.14
N TRP A 124 22.37 7.85 -16.56
CA TRP A 124 21.72 6.76 -17.31
C TRP A 124 20.24 6.68 -16.96
N PHE A 125 19.39 6.58 -17.97
CA PHE A 125 17.97 6.36 -17.76
C PHE A 125 17.66 4.87 -17.63
N TYR A 126 16.78 4.52 -16.68
CA TYR A 126 16.46 3.12 -16.38
C TYR A 126 14.94 2.88 -16.18
N GLU A 127 14.54 1.60 -16.09
CA GLU A 127 13.14 1.14 -16.11
C GLU A 127 12.35 1.78 -17.28
N GLU A 128 11.19 2.39 -17.04
CA GLU A 128 10.35 2.96 -18.10
C GLU A 128 10.97 4.19 -18.76
N ALA A 129 11.95 4.83 -18.11
CA ALA A 129 12.67 5.96 -18.70
C ALA A 129 13.83 5.53 -19.61
N ALA A 130 14.20 4.23 -19.64
CA ALA A 130 15.40 3.78 -20.34
C ALA A 130 15.34 4.07 -21.85
N ARG A 131 16.41 4.66 -22.38
CA ARG A 131 16.57 4.90 -23.84
C ARG A 131 17.00 3.65 -24.60
N SER A 132 17.48 2.63 -23.89
CA SER A 132 17.87 1.33 -24.45
C SER A 132 17.23 0.17 -23.67
N PRO A 133 16.87 -0.94 -24.34
CA PRO A 133 16.32 -2.12 -23.65
C PRO A 133 17.27 -2.70 -22.59
N GLU A 134 18.59 -2.59 -22.80
CA GLU A 134 19.59 -3.11 -21.87
C GLU A 134 19.61 -2.37 -20.53
N PHE A 135 19.36 -1.06 -20.55
CA PHE A 135 19.41 -0.20 -19.36
C PHE A 135 18.08 -0.13 -18.60
N ARG A 136 17.02 -0.82 -19.05
CA ARG A 136 15.83 -1.03 -18.22
C ARG A 136 16.19 -1.66 -16.87
N ASN A 137 17.17 -2.57 -16.86
CA ASN A 137 17.62 -3.24 -15.65
C ASN A 137 18.66 -2.41 -14.88
N LEU A 138 18.28 -1.90 -13.71
CA LEU A 138 19.17 -1.13 -12.84
C LEU A 138 20.49 -1.83 -12.49
N ALA A 139 20.51 -3.16 -12.33
CA ALA A 139 21.75 -3.88 -12.04
C ALA A 139 22.73 -3.86 -13.23
N ARG A 140 22.24 -3.74 -14.47
CA ARG A 140 23.07 -3.47 -15.65
C ARG A 140 23.59 -2.04 -15.65
N VAL A 141 22.76 -1.09 -15.24
CA VAL A 141 23.18 0.32 -15.11
C VAL A 141 24.26 0.49 -14.03
N ARG A 142 24.14 -0.21 -12.89
CA ARG A 142 25.13 -0.19 -11.80
C ARG A 142 26.31 -1.15 -11.99
N ALA A 143 26.42 -1.84 -13.13
CA ALA A 143 27.49 -2.83 -13.33
C ALA A 143 28.87 -2.16 -13.23
N GLY A 144 29.72 -2.70 -12.36
CA GLY A 144 31.03 -2.13 -12.04
C GLY A 144 31.04 -1.09 -10.91
N GLU A 145 29.87 -0.67 -10.41
CA GLU A 145 29.72 0.32 -9.34
C GLU A 145 30.48 1.63 -9.63
N TYR A 146 30.80 2.41 -8.60
CA TYR A 146 31.57 3.65 -8.72
C TYR A 146 32.97 3.41 -9.32
N GLU A 147 33.64 2.34 -8.88
CA GLU A 147 35.02 2.02 -9.30
C GLU A 147 35.14 1.68 -10.79
N GLY A 148 34.08 1.11 -11.40
CA GLY A 148 34.02 0.75 -12.82
C GLY A 148 33.60 1.89 -13.74
N LEU A 149 33.21 3.06 -13.22
CA LEU A 149 32.68 4.16 -14.05
C LEU A 149 33.70 4.70 -15.05
N VAL A 150 34.99 4.75 -14.71
CA VAL A 150 36.04 5.25 -15.60
C VAL A 150 36.12 4.41 -16.88
N GLU A 151 36.10 3.09 -16.74
CA GLU A 151 36.11 2.16 -17.87
C GLU A 151 34.81 2.27 -18.67
N ARG A 152 33.67 2.35 -17.99
CA ARG A 152 32.35 2.46 -18.61
C ARG A 152 32.22 3.72 -19.47
N LEU A 153 32.62 4.87 -18.96
CA LEU A 153 32.59 6.15 -19.69
C LEU A 153 33.60 6.18 -20.84
N GLY A 154 34.69 5.42 -20.75
CA GLY A 154 35.63 5.22 -21.85
C GLY A 154 35.10 4.32 -22.98
N GLY A 155 34.10 3.48 -22.69
CA GLY A 155 33.52 2.51 -23.63
C GLY A 155 32.11 2.86 -24.16
N GLY A 156 31.42 3.84 -23.58
CA GLY A 156 30.08 4.26 -24.00
C GLY A 156 29.62 5.57 -23.38
N ALA A 157 28.84 6.35 -24.13
CA ALA A 157 28.30 7.63 -23.67
C ALA A 157 27.17 7.41 -22.64
N PRO A 158 27.06 8.27 -21.60
CA PRO A 158 25.86 8.35 -20.79
C PRO A 158 24.66 8.85 -21.63
N ASP A 159 23.44 8.62 -21.13
CA ASP A 159 22.22 9.08 -21.80
C ASP A 159 22.06 10.62 -21.73
N ALA A 160 22.59 11.23 -20.66
CA ALA A 160 22.67 12.67 -20.48
C ALA A 160 23.90 13.06 -19.64
N GLY A 161 24.33 14.32 -19.75
CA GLY A 161 25.55 14.83 -19.09
C GLY A 161 26.84 14.47 -19.83
N PRO A 162 28.00 14.87 -19.28
CA PRO A 162 29.29 14.66 -19.93
C PRO A 162 29.71 13.19 -19.89
N ALA A 163 30.38 12.72 -20.94
CA ALA A 163 31.08 11.42 -20.95
C ALA A 163 32.43 11.48 -20.18
N GLU A 164 32.46 12.24 -19.08
CA GLU A 164 33.64 12.48 -18.26
C GLU A 164 33.39 11.97 -16.84
N PHE A 165 34.39 11.33 -16.26
CA PHE A 165 34.26 10.78 -14.91
C PHE A 165 34.27 11.91 -13.87
N ASN A 166 33.12 12.13 -13.24
CA ASN A 166 33.01 13.03 -12.09
C ASN A 166 33.48 12.31 -10.82
N ALA A 167 34.76 12.45 -10.48
CA ALA A 167 35.34 11.74 -9.34
C ALA A 167 34.74 12.15 -7.98
N ARG A 168 34.10 13.31 -7.83
CA ARG A 168 33.49 13.70 -6.56
C ARG A 168 32.11 13.04 -6.39
N SER A 169 31.29 13.10 -7.43
CA SER A 169 29.86 12.75 -7.36
C SER A 169 29.52 11.42 -8.04
N GLY A 170 30.42 10.86 -8.86
CA GLY A 170 30.17 9.64 -9.62
C GLY A 170 29.14 9.84 -10.72
N ALA A 171 28.17 8.93 -10.82
CA ALA A 171 27.07 8.97 -11.80
C ALA A 171 25.72 8.68 -11.13
N THR A 172 24.62 9.05 -11.80
CA THR A 172 23.26 8.86 -11.27
C THR A 172 22.38 8.11 -12.26
N ALA A 173 21.64 7.10 -11.78
CA ALA A 173 20.59 6.47 -12.56
C ALA A 173 19.24 7.14 -12.28
N ILE A 174 18.55 7.58 -13.32
CA ILE A 174 17.27 8.29 -13.20
C ILE A 174 16.20 7.48 -13.91
N GLY A 175 15.05 7.27 -13.26
CA GLY A 175 14.04 6.36 -13.79
C GLY A 175 12.63 6.84 -13.56
N ALA A 176 11.71 6.24 -14.29
CA ALA A 176 10.30 6.23 -13.98
C ALA A 176 9.88 4.77 -13.78
N ARG A 177 9.16 4.48 -12.70
CA ARG A 177 8.76 3.11 -12.38
C ARG A 177 7.50 3.07 -11.55
N GLU A 178 6.86 1.90 -11.56
CA GLU A 178 5.80 1.58 -10.61
C GLU A 178 6.30 1.60 -9.16
N PHE A 179 5.35 1.73 -8.24
CA PHE A 179 5.61 1.66 -6.81
C PHE A 179 6.31 0.33 -6.47
N LEU A 180 7.37 0.41 -5.65
CA LEU A 180 8.19 -0.75 -5.27
C LEU A 180 8.31 -0.78 -3.76
N ILE A 181 8.13 -1.96 -3.19
CA ILE A 181 8.33 -2.19 -1.75
C ILE A 181 9.71 -2.81 -1.57
N ALA A 182 10.60 -2.11 -0.88
CA ALA A 182 11.86 -2.67 -0.41
C ALA A 182 11.62 -3.36 0.93
N TRP A 183 11.88 -4.66 0.99
CA TRP A 183 11.47 -5.51 2.10
C TRP A 183 12.53 -6.57 2.37
N ASN A 184 12.99 -6.63 3.62
CA ASN A 184 14.01 -7.57 4.06
C ASN A 184 13.41 -8.63 4.97
N ILE A 185 13.67 -9.92 4.73
CA ILE A 185 13.28 -11.02 5.63
C ILE A 185 14.51 -11.50 6.40
N ASN A 186 14.42 -11.54 7.72
CA ASN A 186 15.54 -11.82 8.62
C ASN A 186 15.68 -13.32 8.89
N LEU A 187 16.93 -13.80 8.97
CA LEU A 187 17.26 -15.20 9.24
C LEU A 187 18.06 -15.34 10.53
N ASN A 188 17.90 -16.46 11.25
CA ASN A 188 18.67 -16.79 12.45
C ASN A 188 20.13 -17.26 12.18
N THR A 189 20.76 -16.76 11.12
CA THR A 189 22.13 -17.09 10.72
C THR A 189 22.81 -15.83 10.19
N ARG A 190 24.14 -15.78 10.23
CA ARG A 190 24.95 -14.73 9.58
C ARG A 190 25.46 -15.15 8.22
N ASP A 191 25.28 -16.41 7.86
CA ASP A 191 25.83 -16.97 6.63
C ASP A 191 25.03 -16.51 5.41
N ARG A 192 25.63 -15.57 4.68
CA ARG A 192 25.11 -15.01 3.44
C ARG A 192 24.85 -16.06 2.36
N ALA A 193 25.55 -17.20 2.34
CA ALA A 193 25.31 -18.25 1.35
C ALA A 193 23.88 -18.77 1.45
N TYR A 194 23.40 -19.04 2.66
CA TYR A 194 22.01 -19.46 2.86
C TYR A 194 20.99 -18.40 2.49
N ALA A 195 21.26 -17.13 2.81
CA ALA A 195 20.38 -16.04 2.41
C ALA A 195 20.28 -15.93 0.87
N ASN A 196 21.40 -16.07 0.15
CA ASN A 196 21.37 -16.07 -1.32
C ASN A 196 20.57 -17.24 -1.87
N GLU A 197 20.78 -18.44 -1.31
CA GLU A 197 20.08 -19.64 -1.75
C GLU A 197 18.57 -19.52 -1.63
N LEU A 198 18.08 -19.01 -0.50
CA LEU A 198 16.67 -18.75 -0.27
C LEU A 198 16.15 -17.65 -1.21
N ALA A 199 16.89 -16.53 -1.34
CA ALA A 199 16.49 -15.45 -2.23
C ALA A 199 16.42 -15.90 -3.69
N TYR A 200 17.31 -16.80 -4.13
CA TYR A 200 17.34 -17.28 -5.51
C TYR A 200 16.23 -18.28 -5.82
N GLU A 201 15.77 -19.03 -4.83
CA GLU A 201 14.61 -19.92 -4.96
C GLU A 201 13.30 -19.12 -5.08
N LEU A 202 13.24 -17.94 -4.45
CA LEU A 202 12.00 -17.14 -4.39
C LEU A 202 11.90 -16.11 -5.53
N ARG A 203 12.98 -15.40 -5.85
CA ARG A 203 12.98 -14.29 -6.81
C ARG A 203 12.72 -14.77 -8.25
N GLU A 204 12.11 -13.92 -9.05
CA GLU A 204 11.71 -14.18 -10.44
C GLU A 204 12.84 -14.72 -11.32
N ARG A 205 14.04 -14.13 -11.21
CA ARG A 205 15.22 -14.56 -11.98
C ARG A 205 15.60 -16.03 -11.72
N GLY A 206 15.21 -16.57 -10.56
CA GLY A 206 15.55 -17.91 -10.14
C GLY A 206 17.05 -18.08 -9.89
N ARG A 207 17.53 -19.27 -10.25
CA ARG A 207 18.88 -19.77 -9.99
C ARG A 207 19.40 -20.64 -11.12
N TRP A 208 20.68 -21.00 -11.06
CA TRP A 208 21.19 -22.08 -11.90
C TRP A 208 20.74 -23.43 -11.37
N LYS A 209 20.36 -24.32 -12.28
CA LYS A 209 20.09 -25.73 -11.97
C LYS A 209 21.40 -26.40 -11.55
N ARG A 210 21.32 -27.19 -10.47
CA ARG A 210 22.42 -28.00 -9.97
C ARG A 210 22.00 -29.46 -9.81
N SER A 211 22.96 -30.36 -9.92
CA SER A 211 22.82 -31.80 -9.68
C SER A 211 23.75 -32.28 -8.56
N GLY A 212 23.53 -33.49 -8.07
CA GLY A 212 24.48 -34.14 -7.14
C GLY A 212 24.53 -33.58 -5.72
N SER A 213 23.53 -32.83 -5.26
CA SER A 213 23.47 -32.32 -3.89
C SER A 213 22.09 -32.48 -3.25
N PRO A 214 21.99 -32.64 -1.91
CA PRO A 214 20.72 -32.60 -1.20
C PRO A 214 20.10 -31.19 -1.28
N ASP A 215 18.77 -31.09 -1.27
CA ASP A 215 18.03 -29.82 -1.33
C ASP A 215 18.51 -28.79 -0.27
N ALA A 216 18.87 -29.26 0.92
CA ALA A 216 19.35 -28.42 2.01
C ALA A 216 20.70 -27.74 1.72
N PHE A 217 21.49 -28.28 0.79
CA PHE A 217 22.82 -27.78 0.41
C PHE A 217 22.95 -27.63 -1.10
N TYR A 218 21.85 -27.29 -1.77
CA TYR A 218 21.79 -27.22 -3.23
C TYR A 218 22.95 -26.42 -3.85
N TYR A 219 23.40 -25.32 -3.23
CA TYR A 219 24.57 -24.54 -3.69
C TYR A 219 25.88 -25.33 -3.84
N LYS A 220 26.02 -26.48 -3.17
CA LYS A 220 27.21 -27.33 -3.24
C LYS A 220 27.19 -28.30 -4.42
N GLY A 221 26.05 -28.47 -5.09
CA GLY A 221 25.94 -29.33 -6.27
C GLY A 221 26.62 -28.75 -7.49
N ASP A 222 26.85 -29.57 -8.51
CA ASP A 222 27.47 -29.13 -9.76
C ASP A 222 26.46 -28.38 -10.63
N ILE A 223 26.90 -27.29 -11.26
CA ILE A 223 26.04 -26.52 -12.16
C ILE A 223 25.77 -27.35 -13.41
N VAL A 224 24.49 -27.51 -13.74
CA VAL A 224 24.06 -28.15 -14.97
C VAL A 224 24.23 -27.16 -16.12
N HIS A 225 24.90 -27.60 -17.19
CA HIS A 225 25.13 -26.82 -18.39
C HIS A 225 24.45 -27.48 -19.58
N PHE A 226 24.12 -26.68 -20.58
CA PHE A 226 23.71 -27.19 -21.89
C PHE A 226 24.89 -27.85 -22.60
N ALA A 227 24.63 -28.96 -23.29
CA ALA A 227 25.60 -29.66 -24.12
C ALA A 227 24.97 -30.03 -25.49
N ASP A 228 25.79 -30.34 -26.48
CA ASP A 228 25.30 -30.82 -27.77
C ASP A 228 24.46 -32.08 -27.58
N GLY A 229 23.20 -32.04 -28.02
CA GLY A 229 22.25 -33.14 -27.85
C GLY A 229 21.62 -33.24 -26.46
N GLU A 230 21.95 -32.33 -25.52
CA GLU A 230 21.48 -32.38 -24.13
C GLU A 230 21.06 -30.98 -23.66
N PHE A 231 19.74 -30.74 -23.73
CA PHE A 231 19.08 -29.51 -23.33
C PHE A 231 18.15 -29.75 -22.14
N PRO A 232 18.70 -29.83 -20.92
CA PRO A 232 17.94 -30.14 -19.73
C PRO A 232 16.99 -29.00 -19.35
N CYS A 233 15.80 -29.36 -18.90
CA CYS A 233 14.84 -28.44 -18.34
C CYS A 233 15.30 -27.95 -16.97
N GLY A 234 15.14 -26.66 -16.69
CA GLY A 234 15.44 -26.05 -15.40
C GLY A 234 14.61 -26.60 -14.24
N ASN A 235 13.34 -26.89 -14.53
CA ASN A 235 12.28 -27.02 -13.53
C ASN A 235 11.87 -28.47 -13.27
N CYS A 236 12.36 -29.42 -14.07
CA CYS A 236 12.07 -30.85 -13.95
C CYS A 236 13.21 -31.71 -14.51
N ASP A 237 13.03 -33.02 -14.53
CA ASP A 237 14.05 -33.99 -14.99
C ASP A 237 14.08 -34.21 -16.50
N PHE A 238 13.25 -33.51 -17.28
CA PHE A 238 13.26 -33.60 -18.73
C PHE A 238 14.58 -33.07 -19.33
N ALA A 239 15.06 -33.69 -20.41
CA ALA A 239 16.12 -33.16 -21.25
C ALA A 239 15.77 -33.36 -22.73
N GLY A 240 15.75 -32.26 -23.48
CA GLY A 240 15.55 -32.26 -24.93
C GLY A 240 16.84 -32.53 -25.68
N VAL A 241 16.72 -32.93 -26.95
CA VAL A 241 17.87 -33.10 -27.86
C VAL A 241 18.38 -31.77 -28.41
N ASP A 242 17.53 -30.74 -28.41
CA ASP A 242 17.82 -29.38 -28.86
C ASP A 242 16.94 -28.38 -28.10
N PHE A 243 17.15 -27.09 -28.37
CA PHE A 243 16.37 -26.02 -27.74
C PHE A 243 14.89 -26.07 -28.11
N ASP A 244 14.53 -26.48 -29.33
CA ASP A 244 13.14 -26.50 -29.78
C ASP A 244 12.33 -27.57 -29.03
N ALA A 245 12.92 -28.75 -28.81
CA ALA A 245 12.34 -29.80 -27.96
C ALA A 245 12.18 -29.34 -26.51
N LEU A 246 13.17 -28.62 -25.97
CA LEU A 246 13.09 -28.05 -24.63
C LEU A 246 12.01 -26.96 -24.53
N ALA A 247 11.93 -26.05 -25.50
CA ALA A 247 10.96 -24.97 -25.53
C ALA A 247 9.52 -25.52 -25.67
N ALA A 248 9.31 -26.53 -26.50
CA ALA A 248 8.02 -27.21 -26.63
C ALA A 248 7.60 -27.88 -25.31
N HIS A 249 8.51 -28.60 -24.66
CA HIS A 249 8.26 -29.19 -23.35
C HIS A 249 7.93 -28.13 -22.30
N HIS A 250 8.67 -27.02 -22.28
CA HIS A 250 8.45 -25.94 -21.34
C HIS A 250 7.08 -25.30 -21.51
N ALA A 251 6.69 -24.96 -22.74
CA ALA A 251 5.38 -24.41 -23.04
C ALA A 251 4.24 -25.35 -22.62
N GLU A 252 4.40 -26.67 -22.80
CA GLU A 252 3.40 -27.67 -22.40
C GLU A 252 3.32 -27.86 -20.87
N ARG A 253 4.47 -27.94 -20.18
CA ARG A 253 4.53 -28.36 -18.77
C ARG A 253 4.61 -27.23 -17.77
N HIS A 254 5.23 -26.12 -18.14
CA HIS A 254 5.51 -24.98 -17.27
C HIS A 254 4.83 -23.69 -17.77
N GLY A 255 4.41 -23.66 -19.03
CA GLY A 255 3.85 -22.48 -19.69
C GLY A 255 4.94 -21.50 -20.14
N GLY A 256 4.52 -20.36 -20.72
CA GLY A 256 5.43 -19.28 -21.12
C GLY A 256 6.23 -19.51 -22.42
N ASP A 257 7.00 -18.49 -22.79
CA ASP A 257 7.92 -18.52 -23.94
C ASP A 257 9.37 -18.57 -23.43
N LEU A 258 9.92 -19.78 -23.39
CA LEU A 258 11.28 -20.03 -22.93
C LEU A 258 12.32 -19.26 -23.77
N ALA A 259 12.07 -19.03 -25.06
CA ALA A 259 12.99 -18.29 -25.91
C ALA A 259 13.03 -16.81 -25.53
N ALA A 260 11.87 -16.19 -25.29
CA ALA A 260 11.77 -14.82 -24.80
C ALA A 260 12.46 -14.67 -23.44
N GLU A 261 12.28 -15.65 -22.56
CA GLU A 261 12.87 -15.73 -21.24
C GLU A 261 14.41 -15.78 -21.23
N TYR A 262 15.02 -16.58 -22.10
CA TYR A 262 16.49 -16.62 -22.23
C TYR A 262 17.02 -15.33 -22.86
N ARG A 263 16.31 -14.76 -23.86
CA ARG A 263 16.67 -13.45 -24.44
C ARG A 263 16.63 -12.34 -23.41
N ALA A 264 15.61 -12.31 -22.54
CA ALA A 264 15.51 -11.35 -21.44
C ALA A 264 16.68 -11.47 -20.44
N ARG A 265 17.26 -12.66 -20.31
CA ARG A 265 18.49 -12.92 -19.52
C ARG A 265 19.77 -12.55 -20.27
N GLY A 266 19.68 -12.07 -21.51
CA GLY A 266 20.81 -11.73 -22.38
C GLY A 266 21.49 -12.95 -23.01
N LEU A 267 20.78 -14.06 -23.13
CA LEU A 267 21.27 -15.30 -23.74
C LEU A 267 20.53 -15.55 -25.06
N ASP A 268 21.29 -15.91 -26.10
CA ASP A 268 20.71 -16.34 -27.37
C ASP A 268 20.23 -17.79 -27.24
N PRO A 269 18.93 -18.09 -27.42
CA PRO A 269 18.40 -19.45 -27.39
C PRO A 269 19.10 -20.42 -28.36
N ARG A 270 19.73 -19.91 -29.42
CA ARG A 270 20.47 -20.72 -30.40
C ARG A 270 21.93 -20.97 -30.02
N ALA A 271 22.45 -20.29 -28.99
CA ALA A 271 23.86 -20.34 -28.57
C ALA A 271 23.99 -20.65 -27.07
N LEU A 272 23.25 -21.66 -26.61
CA LEU A 272 23.22 -22.05 -25.19
C LEU A 272 24.25 -23.10 -24.80
N VAL A 273 24.86 -23.85 -25.73
CA VAL A 273 25.85 -24.88 -25.41
C VAL A 273 26.99 -24.31 -24.56
N GLY A 274 27.30 -24.98 -23.45
CA GLY A 274 28.26 -24.55 -22.45
C GLY A 274 27.77 -23.45 -21.49
N LYS A 275 26.53 -22.95 -21.65
CA LYS A 275 25.90 -22.00 -20.71
C LYS A 275 25.19 -22.76 -19.59
N PRO A 276 25.05 -22.16 -18.39
CA PRO A 276 24.32 -22.77 -17.29
C PRO A 276 22.82 -22.80 -17.59
N VAL A 277 22.17 -23.86 -17.13
CA VAL A 277 20.71 -24.04 -17.22
C VAL A 277 20.06 -23.28 -16.06
N TYR A 278 19.03 -22.51 -16.36
CA TYR A 278 18.28 -21.77 -15.35
C TYR A 278 17.10 -22.58 -14.84
N LYS A 279 16.90 -22.58 -13.52
CA LYS A 279 15.71 -23.00 -12.81
C LYS A 279 14.96 -21.74 -12.37
N ASP A 280 13.66 -21.71 -12.59
CA ASP A 280 12.85 -20.54 -12.27
C ASP A 280 12.65 -20.38 -10.77
N GLY A 281 12.42 -19.13 -10.36
CA GLY A 281 12.01 -18.84 -9.00
C GLY A 281 10.51 -19.01 -8.81
N ARG A 282 10.09 -19.02 -7.54
CA ARG A 282 8.68 -19.25 -7.17
C ARG A 282 7.76 -18.07 -7.50
N PHE A 283 8.27 -16.84 -7.51
CA PHE A 283 7.46 -15.64 -7.69
C PHE A 283 7.94 -14.77 -8.85
N THR A 284 7.02 -14.21 -9.61
CA THR A 284 7.27 -13.11 -10.55
C THR A 284 7.24 -11.75 -9.84
N ASN A 285 7.71 -10.69 -10.49
CA ASN A 285 7.71 -9.32 -9.93
C ASN A 285 8.46 -9.18 -8.58
N LEU A 286 9.33 -10.14 -8.27
CA LEU A 286 10.13 -10.22 -7.05
C LEU A 286 11.61 -10.29 -7.43
N LYS A 287 12.34 -9.20 -7.19
CA LYS A 287 13.80 -9.17 -7.34
C LYS A 287 14.42 -9.35 -5.96
N GLY A 288 15.51 -10.10 -5.81
CA GLY A 288 16.13 -10.24 -4.50
C GLY A 288 17.51 -10.85 -4.45
N ILE A 289 18.16 -10.69 -3.30
CA ILE A 289 19.51 -11.16 -2.99
C ILE A 289 19.66 -11.46 -1.50
N GLY A 290 20.62 -12.31 -1.14
CA GLY A 290 21.02 -12.53 0.24
C GLY A 290 22.24 -11.70 0.64
N TRP A 291 22.20 -11.17 1.86
CA TRP A 291 23.27 -10.36 2.42
C TRP A 291 23.32 -10.49 3.94
N GLU A 292 24.47 -10.17 4.54
CA GLU A 292 24.67 -10.13 6.00
C GLU A 292 24.58 -8.68 6.46
N ILE A 293 23.86 -8.43 7.56
CA ILE A 293 23.89 -7.16 8.29
C ILE A 293 24.59 -7.38 9.64
N PRO A 294 25.86 -6.97 9.78
CA PRO A 294 26.62 -7.14 11.01
C PRO A 294 25.98 -6.48 12.23
N GLU A 295 25.34 -5.31 12.06
CA GLU A 295 24.68 -4.54 13.12
C GLU A 295 23.55 -5.32 13.79
N TYR A 296 22.74 -6.02 13.00
CA TYR A 296 21.67 -6.89 13.49
C TYR A 296 22.15 -8.31 13.83
N GLY A 297 23.41 -8.62 13.52
CA GLY A 297 24.00 -9.94 13.75
C GLY A 297 23.31 -11.05 12.97
N CYS A 298 22.68 -10.74 11.83
CA CYS A 298 21.88 -11.67 11.04
C CYS A 298 22.07 -11.47 9.52
N ALA A 299 21.73 -12.48 8.75
CA ALA A 299 21.59 -12.42 7.31
C ALA A 299 20.13 -12.21 6.93
N GLN A 300 19.92 -11.53 5.81
CA GLN A 300 18.61 -11.16 5.32
C GLN A 300 18.41 -11.59 3.87
N LEU A 301 17.16 -11.87 3.52
CA LEU A 301 16.68 -11.88 2.14
C LEU A 301 16.22 -10.47 1.81
N SER A 302 16.98 -9.74 1.00
CA SER A 302 16.57 -8.41 0.53
C SER A 302 15.75 -8.55 -0.73
N PHE A 303 14.51 -8.10 -0.68
CA PHE A 303 13.57 -8.13 -1.79
C PHE A 303 13.11 -6.75 -2.22
N ASN A 304 12.93 -6.62 -3.52
CA ASN A 304 12.22 -5.55 -4.18
C ASN A 304 10.96 -6.15 -4.80
N VAL A 305 9.80 -5.85 -4.22
CA VAL A 305 8.50 -6.27 -4.74
C VAL A 305 7.99 -5.17 -5.66
N THR A 306 7.96 -5.46 -6.96
CA THR A 306 7.56 -4.49 -8.01
C THR A 306 6.06 -4.49 -8.28
N ASN A 307 5.35 -5.55 -7.89
CA ASN A 307 3.90 -5.62 -7.96
C ASN A 307 3.34 -6.49 -6.84
N PHE A 308 2.87 -5.85 -5.77
CA PHE A 308 2.33 -6.54 -4.60
C PHE A 308 0.93 -7.14 -4.84
N ARG A 309 0.25 -6.79 -5.94
CA ARG A 309 -1.07 -7.36 -6.27
C ARG A 309 -0.95 -8.74 -6.89
N THR A 310 0.11 -8.97 -7.67
CA THR A 310 0.44 -10.31 -8.21
C THR A 310 1.24 -11.13 -7.24
N THR A 311 2.08 -10.48 -6.44
CA THR A 311 3.04 -11.13 -5.54
C THR A 311 2.89 -10.53 -4.13
N PRO A 312 1.85 -10.94 -3.37
CA PRO A 312 1.60 -10.40 -2.04
C PRO A 312 2.69 -10.77 -1.04
N LEU A 313 3.04 -9.85 -0.13
CA LEU A 313 4.13 -10.05 0.82
C LEU A 313 3.93 -11.28 1.73
N HIS A 314 2.69 -11.57 2.15
CA HIS A 314 2.40 -12.71 3.02
C HIS A 314 2.68 -14.06 2.33
N GLU A 315 2.47 -14.18 1.02
CA GLU A 315 2.80 -15.40 0.29
C GLU A 315 4.31 -15.60 0.19
N VAL A 316 5.05 -14.52 -0.10
CA VAL A 316 6.51 -14.55 -0.16
C VAL A 316 7.09 -14.84 1.23
N PHE A 317 6.51 -14.29 2.30
CA PHE A 317 6.95 -14.54 3.68
C PHE A 317 6.73 -16.00 4.09
N ASP A 318 5.53 -16.54 3.82
CA ASP A 318 5.20 -17.94 4.11
C ASP A 318 6.11 -18.89 3.33
N ALA A 319 6.38 -18.58 2.05
CA ALA A 319 7.31 -19.34 1.21
C ALA A 319 8.76 -19.26 1.70
N ALA A 320 9.23 -18.08 2.12
CA ALA A 320 10.55 -17.93 2.73
C ALA A 320 10.68 -18.74 4.01
N CYS A 321 9.65 -18.73 4.86
CA CYS A 321 9.60 -19.56 6.06
C CYS A 321 9.65 -21.06 5.72
N GLU A 322 8.90 -21.51 4.70
CA GLU A 322 8.91 -22.89 4.22
C GLU A 322 10.30 -23.31 3.73
N GLU A 323 10.90 -22.51 2.84
CA GLU A 323 12.22 -22.79 2.27
C GLU A 323 13.35 -22.74 3.31
N ALA A 324 13.25 -21.84 4.29
CA ALA A 324 14.20 -21.77 5.39
C ALA A 324 14.12 -23.05 6.25
N ARG A 325 12.92 -23.53 6.57
CA ARG A 325 12.72 -24.76 7.37
C ARG A 325 13.31 -25.99 6.70
N LYS A 326 13.19 -26.12 5.37
CA LYS A 326 13.82 -27.21 4.59
C LYS A 326 15.35 -27.26 4.77
N ARG A 327 15.97 -26.15 5.16
CA ARG A 327 17.42 -25.97 5.36
C ARG A 327 17.83 -25.90 6.83
N GLY A 328 16.89 -26.11 7.77
CA GLY A 328 17.15 -25.99 9.20
C GLY A 328 17.33 -24.54 9.70
N ILE A 329 16.92 -23.57 8.90
CA ILE A 329 17.00 -22.13 9.18
C ILE A 329 15.62 -21.65 9.65
N ARG A 330 15.61 -20.62 10.49
CA ARG A 330 14.41 -19.95 10.95
C ARG A 330 14.40 -18.51 10.45
N VAL A 331 13.29 -18.13 9.83
CA VAL A 331 12.94 -16.72 9.63
C VAL A 331 12.54 -16.14 10.99
N THR A 332 13.16 -15.03 11.39
CA THR A 332 12.91 -14.37 12.69
C THR A 332 11.85 -13.28 12.59
N GLY A 333 11.77 -12.63 11.43
CA GLY A 333 10.78 -11.61 11.10
C GLY A 333 11.19 -10.90 9.81
N SER A 334 10.76 -9.65 9.65
CA SER A 334 11.11 -8.86 8.48
C SER A 334 11.12 -7.35 8.78
N GLU A 335 11.47 -6.56 7.77
CA GLU A 335 11.62 -5.11 7.86
C GLU A 335 11.23 -4.50 6.52
N ILE A 336 10.44 -3.42 6.54
CA ILE A 336 10.18 -2.59 5.36
C ILE A 336 11.18 -1.44 5.36
N VAL A 337 11.88 -1.27 4.25
CA VAL A 337 12.76 -0.13 4.00
C VAL A 337 11.96 0.91 3.21
N GLY A 338 11.81 2.11 3.75
CA GLY A 338 10.93 3.15 3.21
C GLY A 338 9.45 2.98 3.60
N LEU A 339 8.55 3.25 2.65
CA LEU A 339 7.09 3.26 2.85
C LEU A 339 6.41 2.03 2.24
N VAL A 340 5.21 1.70 2.72
CA VAL A 340 4.40 0.59 2.21
C VAL A 340 2.92 0.99 2.06
N PRO A 341 2.22 0.61 0.97
CA PRO A 341 0.79 0.88 0.82
C PRO A 341 -0.05 0.10 1.83
N TRP A 342 -1.14 0.72 2.32
CA TRP A 342 -2.10 0.08 3.21
C TRP A 342 -2.63 -1.25 2.69
N GLU A 343 -2.86 -1.33 1.38
CA GLU A 343 -3.39 -2.53 0.74
C GLU A 343 -2.50 -3.76 0.98
N VAL A 344 -1.18 -3.58 1.12
CA VAL A 344 -0.24 -4.67 1.42
C VAL A 344 -0.48 -5.23 2.82
N LEU A 345 -0.62 -4.33 3.82
CA LEU A 345 -0.93 -4.72 5.19
C LEU A 345 -2.32 -5.34 5.27
N ARG A 346 -3.31 -4.74 4.60
CA ARG A 346 -4.68 -5.27 4.56
C ARG A 346 -4.71 -6.70 4.01
N GLN A 347 -4.04 -6.97 2.89
CA GLN A 347 -3.95 -8.32 2.31
C GLN A 347 -3.31 -9.32 3.27
N ALA A 348 -2.19 -8.95 3.90
CA ALA A 348 -1.53 -9.80 4.89
C ALA A 348 -2.42 -10.06 6.12
N ALA A 349 -3.07 -9.03 6.66
CA ALA A 349 -3.99 -9.14 7.79
C ALA A 349 -5.14 -10.11 7.47
N VAL A 350 -5.80 -9.92 6.33
CA VAL A 350 -6.90 -10.77 5.88
C VAL A 350 -6.45 -12.22 5.73
N HIS A 351 -5.31 -12.46 5.07
CA HIS A 351 -4.74 -13.81 4.90
C HIS A 351 -4.53 -14.50 6.24
N TYR A 352 -3.78 -13.87 7.15
CA TYR A 352 -3.42 -14.50 8.42
C TYR A 352 -4.61 -14.62 9.37
N LEU A 353 -5.52 -13.65 9.43
CA LEU A 353 -6.76 -13.75 10.21
C LEU A 353 -7.60 -14.93 9.73
N ARG A 354 -7.82 -15.06 8.42
CA ARG A 354 -8.58 -16.19 7.86
C ARG A 354 -7.91 -17.53 8.18
N ARG A 355 -6.58 -17.63 8.08
CA ARG A 355 -5.85 -18.84 8.47
C ARG A 355 -5.94 -19.17 9.96
N MET A 356 -6.14 -18.17 10.82
CA MET A 356 -6.40 -18.34 12.25
C MET A 356 -7.86 -18.69 12.56
N GLY A 357 -8.75 -18.75 11.56
CA GLY A 357 -10.20 -18.87 11.78
C GLY A 357 -10.81 -17.62 12.43
N LYS A 358 -10.16 -16.45 12.26
CA LYS A 358 -10.66 -15.16 12.72
C LYS A 358 -11.23 -14.38 11.54
N SER A 359 -12.33 -13.68 11.80
CA SER A 359 -12.91 -12.75 10.84
C SER A 359 -11.96 -11.57 10.57
N PRO A 360 -11.81 -11.12 9.31
CA PRO A 360 -11.10 -9.89 8.96
C PRO A 360 -11.95 -8.62 9.12
N GLY A 361 -13.21 -8.72 9.58
CA GLY A 361 -14.08 -7.59 9.90
C GLY A 361 -13.67 -6.85 11.17
N LEU A 362 -12.42 -6.40 11.25
CA LEU A 362 -11.84 -5.68 12.38
C LEU A 362 -11.56 -4.20 12.03
N PRO A 363 -11.45 -3.32 13.05
CA PRO A 363 -10.96 -1.97 12.86
C PRO A 363 -9.60 -1.91 12.15
N VAL A 364 -9.36 -0.84 11.39
CA VAL A 364 -8.11 -0.62 10.64
C VAL A 364 -6.84 -0.76 11.50
N PRO A 365 -6.76 -0.19 12.73
CA PRO A 365 -5.59 -0.38 13.58
C PRO A 365 -5.33 -1.84 13.96
N ASP A 366 -6.39 -2.64 14.16
CA ASP A 366 -6.27 -4.06 14.52
C ASP A 366 -5.82 -4.90 13.32
N LEU A 367 -6.33 -4.58 12.12
CA LEU A 367 -5.83 -5.17 10.87
C LEU A 367 -4.35 -4.84 10.65
N ALA A 368 -3.95 -3.58 10.84
CA ALA A 368 -2.55 -3.18 10.76
C ALA A 368 -1.69 -3.97 11.75
N ALA A 369 -2.12 -4.06 13.02
CA ALA A 369 -1.42 -4.79 14.06
C ALA A 369 -1.28 -6.28 13.72
N ALA A 370 -2.33 -6.92 13.19
CA ALA A 370 -2.29 -8.31 12.76
C ALA A 370 -1.24 -8.52 11.65
N ALA A 371 -1.24 -7.68 10.61
CA ALA A 371 -0.26 -7.76 9.53
C ALA A 371 1.18 -7.56 10.02
N ILE A 372 1.41 -6.53 10.83
CA ILE A 372 2.73 -6.19 11.39
C ILE A 372 3.28 -7.34 12.21
N GLN A 373 2.46 -7.95 13.06
CA GLN A 373 2.85 -9.09 13.88
C GLN A 373 3.10 -10.34 13.04
N SER A 374 2.21 -10.65 12.08
CA SER A 374 2.34 -11.87 11.28
C SER A 374 3.51 -11.85 10.30
N LEU A 375 3.83 -10.69 9.72
CA LEU A 375 5.03 -10.52 8.89
C LEU A 375 6.30 -10.26 9.73
N GLY A 376 6.15 -10.02 11.03
CA GLY A 376 7.26 -9.69 11.93
C GLY A 376 7.97 -8.40 11.56
N LEU A 377 7.25 -7.36 11.12
CA LEU A 377 7.83 -6.10 10.59
C LEU A 377 8.65 -5.29 11.61
N ARG A 378 8.68 -5.73 12.88
CA ARG A 378 9.37 -5.07 14.00
C ARG A 378 10.58 -5.85 14.52
N ASP A 379 11.11 -6.77 13.73
CA ASP A 379 12.13 -7.71 14.20
C ASP A 379 13.49 -7.03 14.45
N VAL A 380 13.92 -6.13 13.55
CA VAL A 380 15.22 -5.42 13.65
C VAL A 380 15.11 -3.91 13.78
N ALA A 381 13.96 -3.34 13.43
CA ALA A 381 13.68 -1.90 13.51
C ALA A 381 12.25 -1.66 14.00
N ASP A 382 11.95 -0.46 14.51
CA ASP A 382 10.57 -0.10 14.84
C ASP A 382 9.73 0.07 13.56
N PHE A 383 8.44 -0.22 13.68
CA PHE A 383 7.47 -0.02 12.62
C PHE A 383 6.26 0.74 13.17
N ASN A 384 6.26 2.05 12.91
CA ASN A 384 5.16 2.95 13.20
C ASN A 384 4.24 3.08 11.97
N PRO A 385 3.02 2.53 12.00
CA PRO A 385 2.11 2.58 10.86
C PRO A 385 1.72 4.00 10.45
N ALA A 386 1.70 4.94 11.40
CA ALA A 386 1.31 6.32 11.15
C ALA A 386 2.26 7.05 10.18
N SER A 387 3.55 6.66 10.16
CA SER A 387 4.56 7.24 9.29
C SER A 387 4.97 6.31 8.13
N LYS A 388 4.88 5.00 8.30
CA LYS A 388 5.35 4.02 7.30
C LYS A 388 4.28 3.54 6.31
N VAL A 389 2.99 3.75 6.60
CA VAL A 389 1.89 3.19 5.79
C VAL A 389 1.17 4.27 5.00
N LEU A 390 1.27 4.20 3.67
CA LEU A 390 0.61 5.10 2.73
C LEU A 390 -0.85 4.71 2.53
N GLY A 391 -1.75 5.70 2.59
CA GLY A 391 -3.17 5.51 2.31
C GLY A 391 -3.92 4.63 3.33
N MET A 392 -3.39 4.52 4.56
CA MET A 392 -4.12 3.87 5.65
C MET A 392 -5.39 4.66 5.96
N PRO A 393 -6.59 4.04 5.93
CA PRO A 393 -7.83 4.76 6.20
C PRO A 393 -7.84 5.37 7.59
N LYS A 394 -8.27 6.62 7.68
CA LYS A 394 -8.41 7.38 8.93
C LYS A 394 -9.78 8.05 8.94
N GLN A 395 -10.31 8.24 10.14
CA GLN A 395 -11.46 9.10 10.35
C GLN A 395 -10.90 10.48 10.70
N GLU A 396 -11.13 11.47 9.84
CA GLU A 396 -10.56 12.83 10.01
C GLU A 396 -11.56 13.82 10.62
N GLY A 397 -12.81 13.40 10.80
CA GLY A 397 -13.87 14.22 11.40
C GLY A 397 -13.49 14.74 12.79
N GLU A 398 -13.69 16.04 13.02
CA GLU A 398 -13.36 16.67 14.30
C GLU A 398 -14.22 16.09 15.43
N LEU A 399 -15.53 15.97 15.19
CA LEU A 399 -16.51 15.55 16.19
C LEU A 399 -16.29 14.10 16.58
N VAL A 400 -16.11 13.20 15.61
CA VAL A 400 -15.98 11.78 15.90
C VAL A 400 -14.65 11.40 16.57
N ASN A 401 -13.64 12.26 16.46
CA ASN A 401 -12.36 12.10 17.16
C ASN A 401 -12.33 12.75 18.56
N ARG A 402 -13.41 13.42 18.99
CA ARG A 402 -13.51 13.92 20.38
C ARG A 402 -13.64 12.75 21.36
N VAL A 403 -13.16 12.97 22.58
CA VAL A 403 -13.48 12.06 23.68
C VAL A 403 -15.01 12.05 23.86
N THR A 404 -15.60 10.88 24.13
CA THR A 404 -17.06 10.72 24.18
C THR A 404 -17.73 11.73 25.12
N TYR A 405 -17.10 12.05 26.26
CA TYR A 405 -17.59 13.06 27.18
C TYR A 405 -17.67 14.45 26.53
N ASP A 406 -16.62 14.87 25.81
CA ASP A 406 -16.56 16.17 25.16
C ASP A 406 -17.54 16.26 23.99
N PHE A 407 -17.77 15.17 23.26
CA PHE A 407 -18.81 15.11 22.23
C PHE A 407 -20.21 15.31 22.82
N VAL A 408 -20.51 14.61 23.93
CA VAL A 408 -21.79 14.74 24.63
C VAL A 408 -21.98 16.15 25.20
N ASP A 409 -20.94 16.72 25.82
CA ASP A 409 -20.97 18.11 26.29
C ASP A 409 -21.21 19.06 25.12
N GLU A 410 -20.54 18.87 23.97
CA GLU A 410 -20.72 19.70 22.78
C GLU A 410 -22.16 19.67 22.25
N VAL A 411 -22.78 18.48 22.13
CA VAL A 411 -24.19 18.32 21.71
C VAL A 411 -25.16 19.05 22.67
N SER A 412 -24.78 19.23 23.93
CA SER A 412 -25.61 19.89 24.94
C SER A 412 -25.42 21.41 25.04
N ARG A 413 -24.49 21.99 24.26
CA ARG A 413 -24.21 23.43 24.29
C ARG A 413 -25.26 24.24 23.56
N ASP A 414 -25.24 25.55 23.81
CA ASP A 414 -26.02 26.55 23.05
C ASP A 414 -25.38 26.82 21.68
N SER A 415 -25.21 25.75 20.88
CA SER A 415 -24.72 25.77 19.52
C SER A 415 -25.73 25.06 18.59
N PRO A 416 -25.84 25.48 17.33
CA PRO A 416 -26.80 24.88 16.39
C PRO A 416 -26.34 23.54 15.81
N ALA A 417 -25.05 23.21 15.93
CA ALA A 417 -24.44 21.94 15.53
C ALA A 417 -23.25 21.63 16.47
N PRO A 418 -22.94 20.35 16.74
CA PRO A 418 -23.57 19.12 16.25
C PRO A 418 -25.00 18.93 16.76
N GLY A 419 -25.87 18.39 15.88
CA GLY A 419 -27.30 18.28 16.13
C GLY A 419 -27.83 16.85 16.12
N GLY A 420 -29.15 16.73 15.95
CA GLY A 420 -29.85 15.44 15.95
C GLY A 420 -29.41 14.50 14.82
N GLY A 421 -28.98 15.03 13.66
CA GLY A 421 -28.46 14.22 12.56
C GLY A 421 -27.12 13.56 12.88
N SER A 422 -26.21 14.33 13.48
CA SER A 422 -24.90 13.86 13.95
C SER A 422 -25.06 12.74 15.00
N VAL A 423 -25.98 12.93 15.96
CA VAL A 423 -26.31 11.91 16.98
C VAL A 423 -26.99 10.68 16.36
N ALA A 424 -27.84 10.88 15.34
CA ALA A 424 -28.49 9.79 14.62
C ALA A 424 -27.48 8.90 13.89
N ALA A 425 -26.49 9.50 13.24
CA ALA A 425 -25.40 8.79 12.58
C ALA A 425 -24.56 7.99 13.59
N LEU A 426 -24.22 8.60 14.74
CA LEU A 426 -23.51 7.92 15.83
C LEU A 426 -24.32 6.73 16.39
N ALA A 427 -25.62 6.89 16.61
CA ALA A 427 -26.49 5.82 17.08
C ALA A 427 -26.53 4.64 16.08
N GLY A 428 -26.64 4.93 14.79
CA GLY A 428 -26.50 3.94 13.72
C GLY A 428 -25.14 3.22 13.75
N ALA A 429 -24.04 3.98 13.90
CA ALA A 429 -22.69 3.44 13.95
C ALA A 429 -22.51 2.46 15.12
N LEU A 430 -23.02 2.81 16.31
CA LEU A 430 -23.01 1.93 17.48
C LEU A 430 -23.85 0.67 17.25
N GLY A 431 -25.00 0.81 16.58
CA GLY A 431 -25.83 -0.33 16.18
C GLY A 431 -25.08 -1.31 15.26
N ALA A 432 -24.46 -0.80 14.20
CA ALA A 432 -23.63 -1.58 13.30
C ALA A 432 -22.44 -2.23 14.03
N ALA A 433 -21.79 -1.49 14.95
CA ALA A 433 -20.66 -1.98 15.72
C ALA A 433 -21.04 -3.18 16.61
N LEU A 434 -22.19 -3.14 17.28
CA LEU A 434 -22.66 -4.25 18.12
C LEU A 434 -22.93 -5.50 17.29
N GLY A 435 -23.67 -5.39 16.18
CA GLY A 435 -23.90 -6.53 15.28
C GLY A 435 -22.58 -7.11 14.74
N THR A 436 -21.64 -6.25 14.35
CA THR A 436 -20.29 -6.63 13.89
C THR A 436 -19.48 -7.34 14.98
N MET A 437 -19.53 -6.85 16.21
CA MET A 437 -18.87 -7.46 17.36
C MET A 437 -19.38 -8.89 17.58
N VAL A 438 -20.69 -9.09 17.55
CA VAL A 438 -21.27 -10.43 17.71
C VAL A 438 -20.83 -11.34 16.56
N ALA A 439 -20.81 -10.84 15.31
CA ALA A 439 -20.30 -11.59 14.16
C ALA A 439 -18.84 -12.05 14.37
N ASN A 440 -17.97 -11.15 14.81
CA ASN A 440 -16.56 -11.46 15.09
C ASN A 440 -16.39 -12.47 16.22
N LEU A 441 -17.11 -12.30 17.33
CA LEU A 441 -17.05 -13.24 18.46
C LEU A 441 -17.54 -14.62 18.05
N SER A 442 -18.66 -14.70 17.31
CA SER A 442 -19.23 -15.95 16.81
C SER A 442 -18.30 -16.65 15.82
N ALA A 443 -17.62 -15.94 14.93
CA ALA A 443 -16.71 -16.52 13.93
C ALA A 443 -15.57 -17.36 14.56
N THR A 444 -15.19 -17.05 15.81
CA THR A 444 -14.11 -17.76 16.52
C THR A 444 -14.59 -18.96 17.34
N LYS A 445 -15.90 -19.18 17.45
CA LYS A 445 -16.44 -20.30 18.23
C LYS A 445 -16.48 -21.57 17.39
N GLY A 446 -15.98 -22.68 17.96
CA GLY A 446 -16.00 -23.98 17.30
C GLY A 446 -17.42 -24.46 16.91
N THR A 447 -18.44 -24.08 17.67
CA THR A 447 -19.86 -24.38 17.38
C THR A 447 -20.38 -23.69 16.12
N GLN A 448 -19.73 -22.59 15.71
CA GLN A 448 -20.13 -21.75 14.59
C GLN A 448 -19.18 -21.89 13.38
N ALA A 449 -18.26 -22.87 13.40
CA ALA A 449 -17.28 -23.07 12.33
C ALA A 449 -17.92 -23.28 10.94
N VAL A 450 -19.10 -23.90 10.89
CA VAL A 450 -19.87 -24.09 9.64
C VAL A 450 -20.38 -22.77 9.05
N ASN A 451 -20.57 -21.76 9.90
CA ASN A 451 -21.07 -20.43 9.53
C ASN A 451 -19.94 -19.40 9.36
N TYR A 452 -18.68 -19.84 9.40
CA TYR A 452 -17.51 -18.95 9.41
C TYR A 452 -17.53 -17.92 8.26
N ASP A 453 -17.71 -18.36 7.01
CA ASP A 453 -17.69 -17.46 5.85
C ASP A 453 -18.83 -16.43 5.90
N ALA A 454 -20.01 -16.84 6.36
CA ALA A 454 -21.15 -15.95 6.54
C ALA A 454 -20.86 -14.90 7.63
N LEU A 455 -20.36 -15.34 8.79
CA LEU A 455 -20.03 -14.47 9.92
C LEU A 455 -18.90 -13.49 9.57
N ALA A 456 -17.86 -13.95 8.89
CA ALA A 456 -16.78 -13.11 8.38
C ALA A 456 -17.31 -12.06 7.39
N GLY A 457 -18.16 -12.46 6.44
CA GLY A 457 -18.78 -11.55 5.49
C GLY A 457 -19.72 -10.52 6.13
N ILE A 458 -20.46 -10.91 7.18
CA ILE A 458 -21.28 -9.99 7.98
C ILE A 458 -20.38 -8.98 8.69
N ALA A 459 -19.30 -9.43 9.33
CA ALA A 459 -18.39 -8.55 10.05
C ALA A 459 -17.65 -7.56 9.13
N GLU A 460 -17.21 -7.99 7.94
CA GLU A 460 -16.57 -7.12 6.95
C GLU A 460 -17.54 -6.01 6.47
N ARG A 461 -18.78 -6.37 6.14
CA ARG A 461 -19.81 -5.38 5.78
C ARG A 461 -20.14 -4.45 6.94
N GLY A 462 -20.25 -5.02 8.15
CA GLY A 462 -20.56 -4.29 9.36
C GLY A 462 -19.50 -3.23 9.72
N GLN A 463 -18.20 -3.54 9.58
CA GLN A 463 -17.13 -2.54 9.73
C GLN A 463 -17.24 -1.42 8.70
N ALA A 464 -17.38 -1.78 7.42
CA ALA A 464 -17.48 -0.80 6.34
C ALA A 464 -18.72 0.10 6.48
N LEU A 465 -19.79 -0.40 7.08
CA LEU A 465 -20.99 0.37 7.39
C LEU A 465 -20.79 1.26 8.61
N LYS A 466 -20.22 0.73 9.69
CA LYS A 466 -19.84 1.48 10.88
C LYS A 466 -18.95 2.66 10.54
N ASP A 467 -17.95 2.48 9.66
CA ASP A 467 -17.06 3.56 9.23
C ASP A 467 -17.77 4.65 8.41
N ARG A 468 -18.76 4.28 7.59
CA ARG A 468 -19.61 5.24 6.86
C ARG A 468 -20.52 6.04 7.79
N LEU A 469 -21.14 5.39 8.77
CA LEU A 469 -21.98 6.06 9.76
C LEU A 469 -21.18 6.97 10.70
N VAL A 470 -19.95 6.57 11.04
CA VAL A 470 -18.99 7.41 11.77
C VAL A 470 -18.67 8.68 11.00
N ALA A 471 -18.36 8.59 9.70
CA ALA A 471 -18.15 9.78 8.86
C ALA A 471 -19.40 10.68 8.80
N GLY A 472 -20.58 10.06 8.81
CA GLY A 472 -21.87 10.75 8.85
C GLY A 472 -22.08 11.70 10.03
N VAL A 473 -21.34 11.53 11.14
CA VAL A 473 -21.41 12.44 12.30
C VAL A 473 -20.93 13.84 11.93
N ASP A 474 -19.80 13.91 11.24
CA ASP A 474 -19.19 15.17 10.81
C ASP A 474 -19.80 15.70 9.50
N ASP A 475 -20.22 14.80 8.60
CA ASP A 475 -20.90 15.17 7.35
C ASP A 475 -22.19 15.95 7.61
N ASP A 476 -22.95 15.57 8.65
CA ASP A 476 -24.20 16.26 9.04
C ASP A 476 -23.94 17.71 9.45
N THR A 477 -22.95 17.91 10.33
CA THR A 477 -22.55 19.24 10.79
C THR A 477 -22.01 20.08 9.62
N SER A 478 -21.14 19.49 8.79
CA SER A 478 -20.56 20.17 7.63
C SER A 478 -21.62 20.59 6.60
N ALA A 479 -22.62 19.74 6.35
CA ALA A 479 -23.71 20.07 5.44
C ALA A 479 -24.61 21.18 5.99
N PHE A 480 -24.87 21.19 7.31
CA PHE A 480 -25.66 22.23 7.94
C PHE A 480 -24.93 23.59 8.00
N ASP A 481 -23.61 23.59 8.19
CA ASP A 481 -22.80 24.80 8.11
C ASP A 481 -22.92 25.50 6.74
N GLY A 482 -23.08 24.72 5.66
CA GLY A 482 -23.39 25.25 4.33
C GLY A 482 -24.71 26.04 4.29
N VAL A 483 -25.74 25.57 5.00
CA VAL A 483 -27.02 26.29 5.15
C VAL A 483 -26.82 27.58 5.94
N ILE A 484 -26.08 27.53 7.04
CA ILE A 484 -25.78 28.72 7.86
C ILE A 484 -24.99 29.76 7.07
N ALA A 485 -24.01 29.33 6.27
CA ALA A 485 -23.27 30.20 5.38
C ALA A 485 -24.19 30.90 4.36
N ALA A 486 -25.10 30.13 3.73
CA ALA A 486 -26.10 30.68 2.81
C ALA A 486 -27.06 31.66 3.51
N MET A 487 -27.49 31.38 4.75
CA MET A 487 -28.33 32.29 5.53
C MET A 487 -27.67 33.65 5.76
N ARG A 488 -26.34 33.67 5.96
CA ARG A 488 -25.51 34.86 6.23
C ARG A 488 -25.17 35.69 4.98
N MET A 489 -25.51 35.24 3.77
CA MET A 489 -25.24 35.99 2.55
C MET A 489 -25.97 37.35 2.53
N PRO A 490 -25.40 38.38 1.87
CA PRO A 490 -26.02 39.70 1.71
C PRO A 490 -27.41 39.62 1.05
N LYS A 491 -28.26 40.62 1.33
CA LYS A 491 -29.66 40.65 0.84
C LYS A 491 -30.15 42.05 0.45
N ASP A 492 -29.22 42.95 0.17
CA ASP A 492 -29.50 44.38 0.00
C ASP A 492 -29.99 44.71 -1.42
N SER A 493 -29.53 43.97 -2.42
CA SER A 493 -29.97 44.06 -3.82
C SER A 493 -30.79 42.85 -4.27
N ASP A 494 -31.56 43.00 -5.35
CA ASP A 494 -32.36 41.92 -5.92
C ASP A 494 -31.49 40.76 -6.45
N GLU A 495 -30.32 41.08 -7.01
CA GLU A 495 -29.33 40.08 -7.43
C GLU A 495 -28.81 39.28 -6.22
N GLN A 496 -28.43 39.95 -5.13
CA GLN A 496 -27.99 39.29 -3.90
C GLN A 496 -29.10 38.42 -3.28
N ARG A 497 -30.37 38.87 -3.32
CA ARG A 497 -31.51 38.07 -2.85
C ARG A 497 -31.67 36.81 -3.69
N ALA A 498 -31.60 36.90 -5.01
CA ALA A 498 -31.70 35.75 -5.90
C ALA A 498 -30.56 34.74 -5.65
N THR A 499 -29.31 35.21 -5.54
CA THR A 499 -28.16 34.34 -5.22
C THR A 499 -28.31 33.68 -3.85
N ARG A 500 -28.77 34.43 -2.84
CA ARG A 500 -29.01 33.89 -1.50
C ARG A 500 -30.09 32.81 -1.49
N VAL A 501 -31.20 33.00 -2.22
CA VAL A 501 -32.27 31.99 -2.32
C VAL A 501 -31.76 30.72 -2.99
N ALA A 502 -31.03 30.84 -4.10
CA ALA A 502 -30.46 29.68 -4.79
C ALA A 502 -29.44 28.93 -3.91
N ALA A 503 -28.59 29.66 -3.18
CA ALA A 503 -27.62 29.07 -2.26
C ALA A 503 -28.29 28.36 -1.06
N LEU A 504 -29.37 28.95 -0.52
CA LEU A 504 -30.16 28.33 0.55
C LEU A 504 -30.81 27.03 0.09
N GLU A 505 -31.43 27.02 -1.08
CA GLU A 505 -32.07 25.82 -1.62
C GLU A 505 -31.02 24.72 -1.88
N ALA A 506 -29.88 25.06 -2.49
CA ALA A 506 -28.79 24.12 -2.69
C ALA A 506 -28.24 23.57 -1.35
N GLY A 507 -28.07 24.46 -0.36
CA GLY A 507 -27.63 24.09 1.00
C GLY A 507 -28.60 23.12 1.67
N TYR A 508 -29.91 23.39 1.64
CA TYR A 508 -30.91 22.50 2.23
C TYR A 508 -31.02 21.16 1.50
N ARG A 509 -30.87 21.13 0.18
CA ARG A 509 -30.82 19.85 -0.56
C ARG A 509 -29.62 19.01 -0.12
N ALA A 510 -28.44 19.61 0.01
CA ALA A 510 -27.24 18.93 0.51
C ALA A 510 -27.43 18.45 1.96
N ALA A 511 -27.93 19.32 2.85
CA ALA A 511 -28.22 18.99 4.24
C ALA A 511 -29.39 17.99 4.41
N THR A 512 -30.22 17.78 3.39
CA THR A 512 -31.25 16.73 3.39
C THR A 512 -30.68 15.38 2.94
N ALA A 513 -29.74 15.40 2.00
CA ALA A 513 -29.15 14.19 1.45
C ALA A 513 -28.36 13.37 2.49
N VAL A 514 -27.63 14.04 3.39
CA VAL A 514 -26.86 13.39 4.46
C VAL A 514 -27.75 12.55 5.39
N PRO A 515 -28.77 13.12 6.09
CA PRO A 515 -29.62 12.33 6.97
C PRO A 515 -30.46 11.29 6.20
N LEU A 516 -30.87 11.53 4.95
CA LEU A 516 -31.53 10.49 4.15
C LEU A 516 -30.60 9.28 3.92
N ALA A 517 -29.33 9.54 3.59
CA ALA A 517 -28.32 8.49 3.48
C ALA A 517 -28.10 7.78 4.83
N THR A 518 -28.10 8.52 5.94
CA THR A 518 -28.03 7.96 7.29
C THR A 518 -29.20 7.00 7.57
N VAL A 519 -30.43 7.29 7.14
CA VAL A 519 -31.56 6.35 7.28
C VAL A 519 -31.27 5.04 6.54
N GLY A 520 -30.80 5.12 5.29
CA GLY A 520 -30.43 3.93 4.50
C GLY A 520 -29.27 3.14 5.13
N GLN A 521 -28.28 3.82 5.68
CA GLN A 521 -27.18 3.18 6.40
C GLN A 521 -27.64 2.52 7.71
N CYS A 522 -28.57 3.13 8.44
CA CYS A 522 -29.21 2.52 9.62
C CYS A 522 -30.05 1.28 9.25
N ARG A 523 -30.73 1.30 8.10
CA ARG A 523 -31.41 0.12 7.52
C ARG A 523 -30.41 -1.01 7.30
N ASP A 524 -29.26 -0.71 6.69
CA ASP A 524 -28.20 -1.71 6.49
C ASP A 524 -27.63 -2.23 7.83
N ALA A 525 -27.59 -1.40 8.87
CA ALA A 525 -27.12 -1.80 10.20
C ALA A 525 -28.13 -2.74 10.88
N LEU A 526 -29.41 -2.47 10.69
CA LEU A 526 -30.49 -3.37 11.08
C LEU A 526 -30.42 -4.71 10.33
N SER A 527 -30.05 -4.70 9.05
CA SER A 527 -29.80 -5.95 8.30
C SER A 527 -28.67 -6.76 8.92
N VAL A 528 -27.55 -6.12 9.27
CA VAL A 528 -26.43 -6.80 9.98
C VAL A 528 -26.93 -7.43 11.28
N CYS A 529 -27.73 -6.71 12.07
CA CYS A 529 -28.32 -7.24 13.30
C CYS A 529 -29.31 -8.38 13.03
N GLY A 530 -30.12 -8.28 11.97
CA GLY A 530 -31.08 -9.30 11.53
C GLY A 530 -30.42 -10.61 11.13
N GLU A 531 -29.34 -10.53 10.35
CA GLU A 531 -28.55 -11.70 9.99
C GLU A 531 -27.91 -12.32 11.23
N MET A 532 -27.42 -11.50 12.16
CA MET A 532 -26.85 -11.99 13.42
C MET A 532 -27.89 -12.58 14.37
N ALA A 533 -29.13 -12.09 14.39
CA ALA A 533 -30.20 -12.65 15.21
C ALA A 533 -30.52 -14.11 14.87
N LEU A 534 -30.24 -14.53 13.63
CA LEU A 534 -30.42 -15.92 13.17
C LEU A 534 -29.25 -16.84 13.54
N LEU A 535 -28.06 -16.27 13.81
CA LEU A 535 -26.81 -17.01 13.99
C LEU A 535 -26.24 -16.92 15.40
N MET A 536 -26.72 -15.99 16.22
CA MET A 536 -26.20 -15.72 17.55
C MET A 536 -26.45 -16.87 18.53
N ASP A 537 -25.54 -17.01 19.50
CA ASP A 537 -25.82 -17.81 20.69
C ASP A 537 -26.62 -16.98 21.71
N ALA A 538 -27.34 -17.64 22.63
CA ALA A 538 -28.20 -16.96 23.61
C ALA A 538 -27.49 -15.87 24.44
N GLY A 539 -26.22 -16.09 24.78
CA GLY A 539 -25.41 -15.12 25.53
C GLY A 539 -25.07 -13.82 24.78
N MET A 540 -25.44 -13.71 23.50
CA MET A 540 -25.20 -12.54 22.66
C MET A 540 -26.49 -11.81 22.26
N ALA A 541 -27.66 -12.33 22.68
CA ALA A 541 -28.97 -11.80 22.29
C ALA A 541 -29.16 -10.34 22.73
N SER A 542 -28.64 -9.96 23.90
CA SER A 542 -28.69 -8.59 24.39
C SER A 542 -27.93 -7.60 23.49
N ASP A 543 -26.79 -8.01 22.95
CA ASP A 543 -25.95 -7.15 22.11
C ASP A 543 -26.59 -6.95 20.73
N VAL A 544 -27.14 -8.01 20.13
CA VAL A 544 -27.86 -7.94 18.85
C VAL A 544 -29.12 -7.07 18.99
N GLY A 545 -29.91 -7.29 20.05
CA GLY A 545 -31.11 -6.50 20.32
C GLY A 545 -30.80 -5.02 20.56
N SER A 546 -29.80 -4.73 21.39
CA SER A 546 -29.35 -3.35 21.64
C SER A 546 -28.85 -2.67 20.36
N GLY A 547 -28.12 -3.41 19.52
CA GLY A 547 -27.65 -2.93 18.23
C GLY A 547 -28.79 -2.53 17.30
N ALA A 548 -29.82 -3.38 17.19
CA ALA A 548 -30.99 -3.08 16.39
C ALA A 548 -31.80 -1.89 16.91
N LEU A 549 -32.00 -1.77 18.23
CA LEU A 549 -32.70 -0.63 18.82
C LEU A 549 -31.97 0.69 18.55
N LEU A 550 -30.64 0.71 18.66
CA LEU A 550 -29.83 1.91 18.37
C LEU A 550 -29.88 2.28 16.88
N ALA A 551 -29.74 1.31 15.98
CA ALA A 551 -29.84 1.55 14.55
C ALA A 551 -31.25 2.05 14.16
N HIS A 552 -32.29 1.50 14.76
CA HIS A 552 -33.67 1.95 14.54
C HIS A 552 -33.92 3.37 15.05
N ALA A 553 -33.43 3.69 16.26
CA ALA A 553 -33.48 5.04 16.81
C ALA A 553 -32.73 6.03 15.92
N GLY A 554 -31.54 5.65 15.42
CA GLY A 554 -30.77 6.43 14.44
C GLY A 554 -31.56 6.70 13.17
N ALA A 555 -32.17 5.68 12.57
CA ALA A 555 -33.02 5.86 11.37
C ALA A 555 -34.16 6.86 11.61
N ARG A 556 -34.89 6.73 12.72
CA ARG A 556 -36.01 7.63 13.04
C ARG A 556 -35.53 9.07 13.32
N ALA A 557 -34.43 9.22 14.05
CA ALA A 557 -33.85 10.52 14.35
C ALA A 557 -33.35 11.23 13.08
N ALA A 558 -32.64 10.52 12.19
CA ALA A 558 -32.24 11.05 10.89
C ALA A 558 -33.46 11.43 10.04
N GLY A 559 -34.53 10.62 10.07
CA GLY A 559 -35.79 10.94 9.38
C GLY A 559 -36.45 12.25 9.83
N TYR A 560 -36.32 12.64 11.10
CA TYR A 560 -36.76 13.97 11.55
C TYR A 560 -35.97 15.11 10.90
N ASN A 561 -34.65 14.92 10.72
CA ASN A 561 -33.78 15.90 10.07
C ASN A 561 -34.10 16.04 8.57
N VAL A 562 -34.41 14.94 7.88
CA VAL A 562 -34.93 14.99 6.50
C VAL A 562 -36.23 15.81 6.46
N ARG A 563 -37.22 15.47 7.29
CA ARG A 563 -38.54 16.10 7.27
C ARG A 563 -38.51 17.59 7.63
N ILE A 564 -37.62 18.02 8.53
CA ILE A 564 -37.51 19.46 8.85
C ILE A 564 -36.88 20.24 7.70
N ASN A 565 -35.85 19.69 7.05
CA ASN A 565 -35.17 20.35 5.93
C ASN A 565 -36.07 20.47 4.69
N LEU A 566 -36.92 19.47 4.42
CA LEU A 566 -37.87 19.51 3.31
C LEU A 566 -38.87 20.68 3.39
N LYS A 567 -39.15 21.22 4.59
CA LYS A 567 -40.04 22.38 4.75
C LYS A 567 -39.45 23.67 4.19
N GLU A 568 -38.13 23.72 4.04
CA GLU A 568 -37.37 24.89 3.59
C GLU A 568 -37.01 24.80 2.10
N ILE A 569 -37.39 23.71 1.41
CA ILE A 569 -37.10 23.49 -0.01
C ILE A 569 -38.37 23.74 -0.85
N PRO A 570 -38.36 24.72 -1.78
CA PRO A 570 -39.52 25.02 -2.62
C PRO A 570 -39.83 24.00 -3.71
N ASP A 571 -38.84 23.20 -4.13
CA ASP A 571 -39.03 22.20 -5.19
C ASP A 571 -39.93 21.04 -4.73
N GLU A 572 -41.20 21.11 -5.10
CA GLU A 572 -42.23 20.11 -4.75
C GLU A 572 -41.92 18.72 -5.30
N THR A 573 -41.25 18.61 -6.46
CA THR A 573 -40.89 17.31 -7.03
C THR A 573 -39.82 16.65 -6.16
N PHE A 574 -38.76 17.39 -5.84
CA PHE A 574 -37.72 16.91 -4.93
C PHE A 574 -38.28 16.53 -3.56
N CYS A 575 -39.15 17.36 -2.99
CA CYS A 575 -39.79 17.09 -1.69
C CYS A 575 -40.66 15.82 -1.72
N THR A 576 -41.42 15.60 -2.79
CA THR A 576 -42.29 14.43 -2.94
C THR A 576 -41.48 13.15 -3.11
N GLU A 577 -40.48 13.17 -3.99
CA GLU A 577 -39.59 12.03 -4.23
C GLU A 577 -38.79 11.65 -2.98
N THR A 578 -38.21 12.65 -2.30
CA THR A 578 -37.43 12.45 -1.07
C THR A 578 -38.31 11.94 0.07
N SER A 579 -39.54 12.47 0.22
CA SER A 579 -40.47 11.98 1.24
C SER A 579 -40.87 10.53 0.98
N ALA A 580 -41.18 10.17 -0.27
CA ALA A 580 -41.52 8.80 -0.63
C ALA A 580 -40.35 7.83 -0.36
N ALA A 581 -39.12 8.23 -0.71
CA ALA A 581 -37.91 7.45 -0.43
C ALA A 581 -37.70 7.29 1.09
N LEU A 582 -37.89 8.35 1.87
CA LEU A 582 -37.79 8.30 3.32
C LEU A 582 -38.80 7.33 3.95
N GLU A 583 -40.08 7.41 3.58
CA GLU A 583 -41.11 6.53 4.14
C GLU A 583 -40.86 5.06 3.79
N ALA A 584 -40.39 4.79 2.56
CA ALA A 584 -40.00 3.43 2.16
C ALA A 584 -38.86 2.90 3.05
N LEU A 585 -37.79 3.68 3.23
CA LEU A 585 -36.65 3.30 4.06
C LEU A 585 -37.02 3.11 5.53
N LEU A 586 -37.85 4.01 6.09
CA LEU A 586 -38.32 3.88 7.47
C LEU A 586 -39.21 2.64 7.65
N GLY A 587 -40.07 2.32 6.68
CA GLY A 587 -40.88 1.11 6.70
C GLY A 587 -40.03 -0.17 6.68
N GLU A 588 -38.95 -0.19 5.89
CA GLU A 588 -37.96 -1.27 5.91
C GLU A 588 -37.25 -1.38 7.26
N CYS A 589 -36.87 -0.24 7.86
CA CYS A 589 -36.24 -0.22 9.19
C CYS A 589 -37.17 -0.78 10.26
N ASP A 590 -38.45 -0.36 10.27
CA ASP A 590 -39.45 -0.83 11.22
C ASP A 590 -39.64 -2.35 11.12
N ALA A 591 -39.72 -2.88 9.89
CA ALA A 591 -39.86 -4.31 9.65
C ALA A 591 -38.65 -5.11 10.14
N LEU A 592 -37.43 -4.64 9.84
CA LEU A 592 -36.19 -5.30 10.28
C LEU A 592 -36.05 -5.25 11.81
N ALA A 593 -36.30 -4.11 12.43
CA ALA A 593 -36.22 -3.95 13.88
C ALA A 593 -37.19 -4.89 14.61
N ALA A 594 -38.45 -4.97 14.16
CA ALA A 594 -39.44 -5.87 14.73
C ALA A 594 -39.06 -7.35 14.58
N ALA A 595 -38.47 -7.73 13.44
CA ALA A 595 -37.99 -9.09 13.23
C ALA A 595 -36.83 -9.46 14.17
N VAL A 596 -35.86 -8.55 14.35
CA VAL A 596 -34.75 -8.74 15.30
C VAL A 596 -35.27 -8.84 16.73
N GLU A 597 -36.14 -7.92 17.15
CA GLU A 597 -36.71 -7.90 18.50
C GLU A 597 -37.45 -9.20 18.80
N THR A 598 -38.26 -9.69 17.86
CA THR A 598 -38.96 -10.98 18.00
C THR A 598 -37.98 -12.14 18.19
N ALA A 599 -36.89 -12.19 17.41
CA ALA A 599 -35.89 -13.24 17.52
C ALA A 599 -35.10 -13.17 18.84
N VAL A 600 -34.74 -11.97 19.28
CA VAL A 600 -34.05 -11.71 20.56
C VAL A 600 -34.94 -12.10 21.73
N GLU A 601 -36.18 -11.64 21.78
CA GLU A 601 -37.16 -12.00 22.82
C GLU A 601 -37.42 -13.50 22.89
N ALA A 602 -37.50 -14.18 21.75
CA ALA A 602 -37.64 -15.64 21.71
C ALA A 602 -36.42 -16.37 22.27
N THR A 603 -35.23 -15.76 22.19
CA THR A 603 -33.97 -16.34 22.68
C THR A 603 -33.76 -16.09 24.18
N LEU A 604 -34.31 -14.99 24.71
CA LEU A 604 -34.18 -14.60 26.12
C LEU A 604 -35.21 -15.25 27.05
N ARG A 605 -36.26 -15.84 26.49
CA ARG A 605 -37.31 -16.58 27.22
C ARG A 605 -36.99 -18.06 27.31
#